data_AF-A0A228JAL3-F1
#
_entry.id   AF-A0A228JAL3-F1
#
_cell.length_a   1.000
_cell.length_b   1.000
_cell.length_c   1.000
_cell.angle_alpha   90.00
_cell.angle_beta   90.00
_cell.angle_gamma   90.00
#
_symmetry.space_group_name_H-M   'P 1'
#
loop_
_entity.id
_entity.type
_entity.pdbx_description
1 polymer ?
#
loop_
_entity_poly.entity_id
_entity_poly.type
_entity_poly.pdbx_seq_one_letter_code
_entity_poly.pdbx_strand_id
1 'polypeptide(L)'
;MARSYRKKPPVRPAPQYVNGVVFTLAMRTGDVQVIGIPFEHRGRTWAVHAIVGRDDVPCYAASDVLTGMHVPNSEASSIDASRAAAIATLDNVTDESWADTFGPAQTATAE
;
A
#
# COMPACT_ATOMS: atom_id res chain seq x y z
N MET A 1 -49.50 15.18 -6.47
CA MET A 1 -48.62 14.71 -5.38
C MET A 1 -47.49 13.89 -5.98
N ALA A 2 -46.23 14.33 -5.86
CA ALA A 2 -45.09 13.63 -6.43
C ALA A 2 -44.56 12.58 -5.43
N ARG A 3 -44.45 11.32 -5.86
CA ARG A 3 -43.86 10.22 -5.07
C ARG A 3 -42.38 10.51 -4.83
N SER A 4 -42.02 10.75 -3.57
CA SER A 4 -40.64 10.84 -3.12
C SER A 4 -39.97 9.46 -3.26
N TYR A 5 -39.09 9.31 -4.24
CA TYR A 5 -38.25 8.12 -4.37
C TYR A 5 -37.25 8.11 -3.20
N ARG A 6 -37.54 7.32 -2.16
CA ARG A 6 -36.63 7.11 -1.04
C ARG A 6 -35.43 6.33 -1.57
N LYS A 7 -34.35 7.03 -1.94
CA LYS A 7 -33.09 6.38 -2.33
C LYS A 7 -32.66 5.47 -1.17
N LYS A 8 -32.58 4.17 -1.46
CA LYS A 8 -32.10 3.17 -0.50
C LYS A 8 -30.67 3.59 -0.10
N PRO A 9 -30.34 3.59 1.21
CA PRO A 9 -28.99 3.93 1.63
C PRO A 9 -27.98 3.01 0.92
N PRO A 10 -26.82 3.53 0.48
CA PRO A 10 -25.81 2.70 -0.15
C PRO A 10 -25.42 1.57 0.83
N VAL A 11 -25.43 0.35 0.33
CA VAL A 11 -25.03 -0.83 1.11
C VAL A 11 -23.53 -0.70 1.38
N ARG A 12 -23.16 -0.64 2.66
CA ARG A 12 -21.74 -0.69 3.05
C ARG A 12 -21.20 -2.10 2.75
N PRO A 13 -19.99 -2.23 2.19
CA PRO A 13 -19.38 -3.52 2.00
C PRO A 13 -19.19 -4.24 3.35
N ALA A 14 -19.21 -5.57 3.33
CA ALA A 14 -18.94 -6.37 4.51
C ALA A 14 -17.48 -6.16 4.97
N PRO A 15 -17.21 -6.15 6.30
CA PRO A 15 -15.84 -6.07 6.79
C PRO A 15 -14.99 -7.25 6.29
N GLN A 16 -13.76 -6.96 5.89
CA GLN A 16 -12.76 -7.96 5.55
C GLN A 16 -11.71 -8.01 6.66
N TYR A 17 -11.45 -9.20 7.18
CA TYR A 17 -10.38 -9.42 8.16
C TYR A 17 -9.08 -9.75 7.44
N VAL A 18 -8.03 -9.00 7.74
CA VAL A 18 -6.71 -9.11 7.13
C VAL A 18 -5.63 -8.94 8.19
N ASN A 19 -4.45 -9.52 7.94
CA ASN A 19 -3.28 -9.24 8.77
C ASN A 19 -2.84 -7.79 8.57
N GLY A 20 -2.36 -7.16 9.64
CA GLY A 20 -1.77 -5.82 9.60
C GLY A 20 -0.31 -5.85 10.04
N VAL A 21 0.49 -4.96 9.47
CA VAL A 21 1.89 -4.73 9.87
C VAL A 21 2.07 -3.26 10.23
N VAL A 22 2.79 -2.99 11.31
CA VAL A 22 3.21 -1.65 11.70
C VAL A 22 4.64 -1.45 11.22
N PHE A 23 4.90 -0.37 10.48
CA PHE A 23 6.23 -0.07 9.96
C PHE A 23 6.44 1.43 9.82
N THR A 24 7.69 1.83 9.59
CA THR A 24 8.08 3.23 9.44
C THR A 24 8.15 3.59 7.96
N LEU A 25 7.45 4.64 7.54
CA LEU A 25 7.58 5.25 6.21
C LEU A 25 8.70 6.27 6.22
N ALA A 26 9.60 6.18 5.24
CA ALA A 26 10.63 7.16 4.99
C ALA A 26 10.06 8.32 4.16
N MET A 27 9.59 9.39 4.82
CA MET A 27 9.13 10.60 4.13
C MET A 27 10.21 11.68 4.10
N ARG A 28 10.10 12.61 3.13
CA ARG A 28 11.00 13.77 3.04
C ARG A 28 10.96 14.68 4.28
N THR A 29 9.84 14.68 4.99
CA THR A 29 9.61 15.51 6.18
C THR A 29 9.96 14.81 7.49
N GLY A 30 10.44 13.56 7.42
CA GLY A 30 10.74 12.71 8.57
C GLY A 30 9.98 11.38 8.53
N ASP A 31 10.37 10.50 9.45
CA ASP A 31 9.84 9.15 9.54
C ASP A 31 8.46 9.12 10.22
N VAL A 32 7.51 8.39 9.63
CA VAL A 32 6.14 8.27 10.17
C VAL A 32 5.76 6.81 10.32
N GLN A 33 5.28 6.43 11.50
CA GLN A 33 4.77 5.09 11.72
C GLN A 33 3.37 4.92 11.12
N VAL A 34 3.17 3.87 10.34
CA VAL A 34 1.88 3.54 9.72
C VAL A 34 1.52 2.08 9.91
N ILE A 35 0.24 1.79 9.71
CA ILE A 35 -0.29 0.42 9.63
C ILE A 35 -0.63 0.13 8.17
N GLY A 36 -0.13 -0.98 7.64
CA GLY A 36 -0.43 -1.45 6.30
C GLY A 36 -0.83 -2.92 6.25
N ILE A 37 -1.36 -3.34 5.11
CA ILE A 37 -1.70 -4.74 4.83
C ILE A 37 -0.53 -5.37 4.08
N PRO A 38 0.21 -6.31 4.69
CA PRO A 38 1.41 -6.87 4.09
C PRO A 38 1.10 -7.77 2.89
N PHE A 39 2.05 -7.88 1.98
CA PHE A 39 2.09 -8.86 0.90
C PHE A 39 3.55 -9.15 0.52
N GLU A 40 3.81 -10.38 0.11
CA GLU A 40 5.14 -10.80 -0.34
C GLU A 40 5.24 -10.67 -1.86
N HIS A 41 6.35 -10.12 -2.33
CA HIS A 41 6.67 -10.07 -3.75
C HIS A 41 8.18 -9.99 -3.96
N ARG A 42 8.73 -10.84 -4.84
CA ARG A 42 10.16 -10.99 -5.14
C ARG A 42 11.06 -11.13 -3.90
N GLY A 43 10.62 -11.95 -2.94
CA GLY A 43 11.39 -12.25 -1.72
C GLY A 43 11.42 -11.11 -0.70
N ARG A 44 10.59 -10.09 -0.85
CA ARG A 44 10.46 -8.95 0.06
C ARG A 44 9.03 -8.81 0.56
N THR A 45 8.89 -8.21 1.75
CA THR A 45 7.59 -7.84 2.31
C THR A 45 7.29 -6.38 2.01
N TRP A 46 6.17 -6.16 1.35
CA TRP A 46 5.61 -4.86 1.02
C TRP A 46 4.32 -4.67 1.79
N ALA A 47 3.88 -3.44 2.00
CA ALA A 47 2.60 -3.17 2.66
C ALA A 47 1.84 -2.06 1.96
N VAL A 48 0.54 -2.29 1.75
CA VAL A 48 -0.39 -1.26 1.29
C VAL A 48 -0.92 -0.49 2.48
N HIS A 49 -0.79 0.83 2.47
CA HIS A 49 -1.27 1.72 3.53
C HIS A 49 -2.01 2.92 2.92
N ALA A 50 -2.82 3.60 3.72
CA ALA A 50 -3.39 4.87 3.30
C ALA A 50 -2.28 5.93 3.19
N ILE A 51 -2.36 6.80 2.18
CA ILE A 51 -1.41 7.89 2.03
C ILE A 51 -1.59 8.86 3.19
N VAL A 52 -0.48 9.19 3.86
CA VAL A 52 -0.46 10.17 4.95
C VAL A 52 -0.55 11.57 4.36
N GLY A 53 -1.43 12.41 4.90
CA GLY A 53 -1.58 13.82 4.50
C GLY A 53 -2.51 14.07 3.31
N ARG A 54 -3.30 13.07 2.89
CA ARG A 54 -4.31 13.19 1.84
C ARG A 54 -5.70 12.86 2.39
N ASP A 55 -6.43 13.89 2.82
CA ASP A 55 -7.71 13.74 3.54
C ASP A 55 -8.95 13.84 2.62
N ASP A 56 -8.78 14.27 1.37
CA ASP A 56 -9.87 14.60 0.46
C ASP A 56 -10.39 13.42 -0.36
N VAL A 57 -9.53 12.43 -0.65
CA VAL A 57 -9.88 11.22 -1.41
C VAL A 57 -9.18 9.98 -0.85
N PRO A 58 -9.87 8.83 -0.77
CA PRO A 58 -9.23 7.56 -0.42
C PRO A 58 -8.12 7.26 -1.42
N CYS A 59 -6.88 7.24 -0.93
CA CYS A 59 -5.72 6.94 -1.73
C CYS A 59 -4.79 6.02 -0.92
N TYR A 60 -4.45 4.90 -1.53
CA TYR A 60 -3.59 3.87 -0.97
C TYR A 60 -2.31 3.80 -1.78
N ALA A 61 -1.20 3.54 -1.11
CA ALA A 61 0.11 3.35 -1.71
C ALA A 61 0.76 2.10 -1.12
N ALA A 62 1.70 1.51 -1.87
CA ALA A 62 2.53 0.43 -1.37
C ALA A 62 3.93 0.95 -1.02
N SER A 63 4.48 0.43 0.07
CA SER A 63 5.83 0.74 0.52
C SER A 63 6.53 -0.53 1.01
N ASP A 64 7.86 -0.56 0.90
CA ASP A 64 8.69 -1.61 1.49
C ASP A 64 8.58 -1.53 3.01
N VAL A 65 8.26 -2.65 3.66
CA VAL A 65 8.10 -2.72 5.11
C VAL A 65 9.42 -2.50 5.84
N LEU A 66 10.54 -2.93 5.26
CA LEU A 66 11.85 -2.85 5.90
C LEU A 66 12.48 -1.48 5.79
N THR A 67 12.40 -0.87 4.60
CA THR A 67 13.06 0.41 4.33
C THR A 67 12.14 1.61 4.43
N GLY A 68 10.82 1.39 4.48
CA GLY A 68 9.82 2.44 4.44
C GLY A 68 9.71 3.13 3.08
N MET A 69 10.40 2.60 2.06
CA MET A 69 10.50 3.24 0.75
C MET A 69 9.26 2.98 -0.08
N HIS A 70 8.71 4.05 -0.65
CA HIS A 70 7.52 4.01 -1.48
C HIS A 70 7.77 3.33 -2.84
N VAL A 71 6.82 2.50 -3.28
CA VAL A 71 6.79 1.91 -4.63
C VAL A 71 6.16 2.92 -5.61
N PRO A 72 6.89 3.43 -6.62
CA PRO A 72 6.34 4.39 -7.57
C PRO A 72 5.11 3.86 -8.33
N ASN A 73 4.18 4.77 -8.66
CA ASN A 73 2.97 4.45 -9.42
C ASN A 73 2.08 3.37 -8.77
N SER A 74 2.18 3.18 -7.45
CA SER A 74 1.34 2.25 -6.69
C SER A 74 0.06 2.90 -6.15
N GLU A 75 -0.13 4.19 -6.38
CA GLU A 75 -1.24 4.97 -5.83
C GLU A 75 -2.56 4.59 -6.49
N ALA A 76 -3.53 4.15 -5.68
CA ALA A 76 -4.85 3.81 -6.17
C ALA A 76 -5.96 4.11 -5.15
N SER A 77 -7.21 4.13 -5.61
CA SER A 77 -8.39 4.39 -4.77
C SER A 77 -8.86 3.19 -3.95
N SER A 78 -8.22 2.03 -4.10
CA SER A 78 -8.49 0.81 -3.32
C SER A 78 -7.22 0.05 -3.00
N ILE A 79 -7.26 -0.75 -1.92
CA ILE A 79 -6.13 -1.58 -1.46
C ILE A 79 -5.69 -2.56 -2.55
N ASP A 80 -6.63 -3.27 -3.16
CA ASP A 80 -6.32 -4.29 -4.18
C ASP A 80 -5.74 -3.67 -5.45
N ALA A 81 -6.27 -2.51 -5.88
CA ALA A 81 -5.73 -1.80 -7.03
C ALA A 81 -4.31 -1.28 -6.74
N SER A 82 -4.06 -0.79 -5.52
CA SER A 82 -2.73 -0.32 -5.11
C SER A 82 -1.73 -1.47 -5.06
N ARG A 83 -2.14 -2.63 -4.51
CA ARG A 83 -1.33 -3.86 -4.53
C ARG A 83 -1.01 -4.30 -5.96
N ALA A 84 -2.00 -4.36 -6.83
CA ALA A 84 -1.80 -4.79 -8.22
C ALA A 84 -0.90 -3.83 -8.99
N ALA A 85 -1.07 -2.52 -8.80
CA ALA A 85 -0.21 -1.51 -9.40
C ALA A 85 1.23 -1.61 -8.88
N ALA A 86 1.40 -1.83 -7.57
CA ALA A 86 2.72 -2.05 -6.98
C ALA A 86 3.41 -3.27 -7.57
N ILE A 87 2.72 -4.41 -7.67
CA ILE A 87 3.26 -5.63 -8.28
C ILE A 87 3.67 -5.36 -9.74
N ALA A 88 2.82 -4.69 -10.52
CA ALA A 88 3.14 -4.35 -11.90
C ALA A 88 4.37 -3.42 -12.00
N THR A 89 4.51 -2.44 -11.11
CA THR A 89 5.73 -1.61 -11.05
C THR A 89 6.95 -2.45 -10.71
N LEU A 90 6.87 -3.34 -9.72
CA LEU A 90 7.97 -4.17 -9.27
C LEU A 90 8.38 -5.21 -10.33
N ASP A 91 7.43 -5.77 -11.06
CA ASP A 91 7.69 -6.70 -12.17
C ASP A 91 8.40 -6.01 -13.35
N ASN A 92 8.19 -4.71 -13.55
CA ASN A 92 8.86 -3.93 -14.59
C ASN A 92 10.31 -3.58 -14.27
N VAL A 93 10.76 -3.77 -13.03
CA VAL A 93 12.15 -3.50 -12.63
C VAL A 93 13.00 -4.72 -13.00
N THR A 94 14.03 -4.52 -13.83
CA THR A 94 14.96 -5.58 -14.20
C THR A 94 15.73 -6.08 -12.98
N ASP A 95 16.14 -7.35 -12.98
CA ASP A 95 16.96 -7.91 -11.88
C ASP A 95 18.25 -7.10 -11.66
N GLU A 96 18.82 -6.58 -12.75
CA GLU A 96 20.03 -5.75 -12.77
C GLU A 96 19.84 -4.42 -12.04
N SER A 97 18.70 -3.75 -12.24
CA SER A 97 18.38 -2.47 -11.58
C SER A 97 17.70 -2.64 -10.22
N TRP A 98 17.36 -3.87 -9.85
CA TRP A 98 16.66 -4.17 -8.60
C TRP A 98 17.47 -3.77 -7.38
N ALA A 99 18.76 -4.13 -7.36
CA ALA A 99 19.67 -3.81 -6.27
C ALA A 99 19.91 -2.30 -6.13
N ASP A 100 20.01 -1.57 -7.24
CA ASP A 100 20.17 -0.11 -7.23
C ASP A 100 18.90 0.60 -6.78
N THR A 101 17.73 0.07 -7.14
CA THR A 101 16.44 0.71 -6.85
C THR A 101 16.00 0.44 -5.42
N PHE A 102 16.14 -0.79 -4.92
CA PHE A 102 15.57 -1.22 -3.64
C PHE A 102 16.62 -1.73 -2.63
N GLY A 103 17.90 -1.81 -3.03
CA GLY A 103 18.95 -2.47 -2.27
C GLY A 103 18.94 -4.01 -2.43
N PRO A 104 19.86 -4.73 -1.78
CA PRO A 104 19.77 -6.18 -1.66
C PRO A 104 18.56 -6.57 -0.80
N ALA A 105 17.86 -7.65 -1.16
CA ALA A 105 16.79 -8.19 -0.32
C ALA A 105 17.40 -8.62 1.02
N GLN A 106 17.15 -7.84 2.07
CA GLN A 106 17.52 -8.23 3.42
C GLN A 106 16.40 -9.11 3.97
N THR A 107 16.73 -10.38 4.19
CA THR A 107 15.90 -11.26 5.00
C THR A 107 15.76 -10.60 6.37
N ALA A 108 14.52 -10.29 6.77
CA ALA A 108 14.26 -9.84 8.12
C ALA A 108 14.73 -10.95 9.07
N THR A 109 15.87 -10.76 9.73
CA THR A 109 16.24 -11.58 10.87
C THR A 109 15.20 -11.29 11.95
N ALA A 110 14.29 -12.23 12.16
CA ALA A 110 13.44 -12.24 13.34
C ALA A 110 14.36 -12.39 14.56
N GLU A 111 14.32 -11.41 15.46
CA GLU A 111 14.82 -11.54 16.84
C GLU A 111 13.68 -11.97 17.76
#